data_AF-A0A224YQ56-F1
#
_entry.id   AF-A0A224YQ56-F1
#
_cell.length_a   1.000
_cell.length_b   1.000
_cell.length_c   1.000
_cell.angle_alpha   90.00
_cell.angle_beta   90.00
_cell.angle_gamma   90.00
#
_symmetry.space_group_name_H-M   'P 1'
#
loop_
_entity.id
_entity.type
_entity.pdbx_description
1 polymer ?
#
loop_
_entity_poly.entity_id
_entity_poly.type
_entity_poly.pdbx_seq_one_letter_code
_entity_poly.pdbx_strand_id
1 'polypeptide(L)'
;MISGLKLYKSQGRILGHHDVVYLITGYDITKWLSSGKRYNGIRGRAKLGTVCTHLGLGEGEDRPHGYLGVNTIAHELGHTLGAEHDETPECPWKEGYLMSYEDGGLKKFRLSQCSERSIRQYVRLMDAFFNAALSTRIILPVANTKCWMA
;
A
#
# COMPACT_ATOMS: atom_id res chain seq x y z
N MET A 1 3.09 5.09 -13.90
CA MET A 1 3.08 6.25 -13.01
C MET A 1 3.90 5.97 -11.74
N ILE A 2 3.65 4.89 -10.99
CA ILE A 2 4.38 4.56 -9.74
C ILE A 2 5.91 4.45 -9.87
N SER A 3 6.43 3.98 -11.01
CA SER A 3 7.87 3.95 -11.27
C SER A 3 8.49 5.35 -11.34
N GLY A 4 7.74 6.34 -11.83
CA GLY A 4 8.12 7.74 -11.83
C GLY A 4 8.13 8.30 -10.40
N LEU A 5 7.14 7.95 -9.57
CA LEU A 5 7.14 8.31 -8.15
C LEU A 5 8.34 7.71 -7.41
N LYS A 6 8.68 6.44 -7.70
CA LYS A 6 9.90 5.79 -7.17
C LYS A 6 11.16 6.59 -7.52
N LEU A 7 11.31 6.97 -8.80
CA LEU A 7 12.45 7.75 -9.27
C LEU A 7 12.50 9.13 -8.61
N TYR A 8 11.35 9.80 -8.51
CA TYR A 8 11.20 11.10 -7.86
C TYR A 8 11.65 11.06 -6.39
N LYS A 9 11.20 10.02 -5.66
CA LYS A 9 11.63 9.75 -4.28
C LYS A 9 13.13 9.46 -4.19
N SER A 10 13.68 8.61 -5.05
CA SER A 10 15.11 8.25 -5.00
C SER A 10 16.06 9.41 -5.32
N GLN A 11 15.57 10.43 -6.03
CA GLN A 11 16.32 11.66 -6.32
C GLN A 11 16.30 12.67 -5.15
N GLY A 12 15.73 12.31 -3.99
CA GLY A 12 15.67 13.20 -2.82
C GLY A 12 14.71 14.38 -3.00
N ARG A 13 13.77 14.30 -3.96
CA ARG A 13 12.84 15.39 -4.28
C ARG A 13 11.63 15.46 -3.34
N ILE A 14 11.49 14.48 -2.46
CA ILE A 14 10.50 14.46 -1.38
C ILE A 14 11.28 14.71 -0.09
N LEU A 15 11.10 15.89 0.47
CA LEU A 15 11.88 16.36 1.62
C LEU A 15 11.45 15.66 2.90
N GLY A 16 12.42 15.33 3.74
CA GLY A 16 12.17 14.71 5.03
C GLY A 16 12.03 13.19 4.96
N HIS A 17 11.36 12.66 5.97
CA HIS A 17 11.38 11.27 6.34
C HIS A 17 9.98 10.69 6.22
N HIS A 18 9.87 9.52 5.58
CA HIS A 18 8.59 8.96 5.16
C HIS A 18 8.61 7.44 5.24
N ASP A 19 7.56 6.87 5.84
CA ASP A 19 7.34 5.42 5.83
C ASP A 19 6.63 4.96 4.58
N VAL A 20 5.74 5.81 4.06
CA VAL A 20 5.03 5.64 2.79
C VAL A 20 4.94 6.99 2.10
N VAL A 21 5.15 7.00 0.78
CA VAL A 21 4.83 8.13 -0.09
C VAL A 21 3.64 7.74 -0.96
N TYR A 22 2.60 8.57 -0.94
CA TYR A 22 1.39 8.35 -1.73
C TYR A 22 1.19 9.46 -2.75
N LEU A 23 0.96 9.11 -4.01
CA LEU A 23 0.59 10.04 -5.07
C LEU A 23 -0.91 10.02 -5.33
N ILE A 24 -1.58 11.16 -5.12
CA ILE A 24 -2.97 11.36 -5.52
C ILE A 24 -2.99 12.03 -6.89
N THR A 25 -3.86 11.57 -7.79
CA THR A 25 -3.98 12.11 -9.15
C THR A 25 -5.43 12.20 -9.62
N GLY A 26 -5.76 13.24 -10.39
CA GLY A 26 -7.03 13.32 -11.11
C GLY A 26 -7.02 12.62 -12.47
N TYR A 27 -5.86 12.10 -12.90
CA TYR A 27 -5.70 11.37 -14.17
C TYR A 27 -6.06 9.90 -14.03
N ASP A 28 -6.62 9.31 -15.09
CA ASP A 28 -6.82 7.88 -15.19
C ASP A 28 -5.48 7.11 -15.14
N ILE A 29 -5.34 6.21 -14.18
CA ILE A 29 -4.24 5.27 -14.09
C ILE A 29 -4.50 4.15 -15.10
N THR A 30 -3.59 4.02 -16.07
CA THR A 30 -3.75 3.07 -17.17
C THR A 30 -2.61 2.07 -17.25
N LYS A 31 -2.91 0.88 -17.78
CA LYS A 31 -1.90 -0.10 -18.21
C LYS A 31 -2.10 -0.43 -19.69
N TRP A 32 -0.99 -0.70 -20.37
CA TRP A 32 -1.02 -1.29 -21.70
C TRP A 32 -1.12 -2.81 -21.59
N LEU A 33 -2.09 -3.38 -22.28
CA LEU A 33 -2.23 -4.82 -22.42
C LEU A 33 -1.32 -5.32 -23.55
N SER A 34 -0.95 -6.61 -23.52
CA SER A 34 -0.18 -7.25 -24.60
C SER A 34 -0.87 -7.16 -25.98
N SER A 35 -2.19 -6.98 -25.98
CA SER A 35 -3.00 -6.75 -27.18
C SER A 35 -2.88 -5.33 -27.77
N GLY A 36 -2.07 -4.44 -27.18
CA GLY A 36 -1.95 -3.04 -27.58
C GLY A 36 -3.11 -2.15 -27.11
N LYS A 37 -4.10 -2.72 -26.41
CA LYS A 37 -5.22 -1.94 -25.84
C LYS A 37 -4.82 -1.29 -24.52
N ARG A 38 -5.32 -0.07 -24.30
CA ARG A 38 -5.21 0.63 -23.02
C ARG A 38 -6.32 0.16 -22.07
N TYR A 39 -5.96 -0.23 -20.86
CA TYR A 39 -6.88 -0.57 -19.78
C TYR A 39 -6.89 0.53 -18.72
N ASN A 40 -8.07 1.03 -18.37
CA ASN A 40 -8.33 2.16 -17.46
C ASN A 40 -9.20 1.76 -16.24
N GLY A 41 -9.22 0.47 -15.88
CA GLY A 41 -9.95 -0.02 -14.70
C GLY A 41 -9.15 0.03 -13.40
N ILE A 42 -7.92 0.56 -13.41
CA ILE A 42 -7.08 0.67 -12.22
C ILE A 42 -7.46 1.96 -11.50
N ARG A 43 -7.77 1.89 -10.20
CA ARG A 43 -8.01 3.09 -9.38
C ARG A 43 -6.82 3.43 -8.50
N GLY A 44 -6.05 2.45 -8.07
CA GLY A 44 -4.84 2.65 -7.29
C GLY A 44 -3.84 1.52 -7.47
N ARG A 45 -2.62 1.74 -6.99
CA ARG A 45 -1.54 0.75 -6.94
C ARG A 45 -0.64 1.00 -5.74
N ALA A 46 -0.33 -0.04 -5.00
CA ALA A 46 0.68 -0.03 -3.96
C ALA A 46 1.60 -1.26 -4.05
N LYS A 47 2.73 -1.18 -3.35
CA LYS A 47 3.62 -2.33 -3.14
C LYS A 47 3.20 -3.06 -1.86
N LEU A 48 3.01 -4.37 -1.97
CA LEU A 48 2.59 -5.22 -0.85
C LEU A 48 3.70 -5.31 0.21
N GLY A 49 3.36 -5.02 1.46
CA GLY A 49 4.25 -5.22 2.61
C GLY A 49 5.55 -4.44 2.49
N THR A 50 5.47 -3.15 2.21
CA THR A 50 6.64 -2.28 2.01
C THR A 50 6.65 -1.02 2.86
N VAL A 51 5.72 -0.88 3.82
CA VAL A 51 5.78 0.20 4.82
C VAL A 51 7.18 0.23 5.44
N CYS A 52 7.72 1.42 5.69
CA CYS A 52 9.02 1.59 6.33
C CYS A 52 10.19 0.98 5.54
N THR A 53 10.01 0.82 4.23
CA THR A 53 11.09 0.45 3.30
C THR A 53 11.27 1.54 2.23
N HIS A 54 12.34 1.45 1.45
CA HIS A 54 12.52 2.32 0.29
C HIS A 54 11.39 2.20 -0.76
N LEU A 55 10.62 1.10 -0.74
CA LEU A 55 9.49 0.81 -1.62
C LEU A 55 8.11 1.09 -1.00
N GLY A 56 8.03 1.78 0.14
CA GLY A 56 6.78 2.29 0.71
C GLY A 56 6.17 3.35 -0.20
N LEU A 57 5.44 2.90 -1.22
CA LEU A 57 4.92 3.71 -2.32
C LEU A 57 3.48 3.28 -2.63
N GLY A 58 2.61 4.27 -2.81
CA GLY A 58 1.26 4.10 -3.32
C GLY A 58 0.90 5.19 -4.34
N GLU A 59 -0.04 4.90 -5.22
CA GLU A 59 -0.69 5.89 -6.07
C GLU A 59 -2.18 5.59 -6.18
N GLY A 60 -3.01 6.62 -6.36
CA GLY A 60 -4.43 6.44 -6.57
C GLY A 60 -5.12 7.64 -7.16
N GLU A 61 -6.23 7.34 -7.82
CA GLU A 61 -7.13 8.31 -8.41
C GLU A 61 -7.98 8.97 -7.31
N ASP A 62 -8.07 10.29 -7.36
CA ASP A 62 -9.12 11.03 -6.68
C ASP A 62 -9.73 12.03 -7.66
N ARG A 63 -11.02 11.87 -7.93
CA ARG A 63 -11.73 12.76 -8.85
C ARG A 63 -12.16 14.01 -8.08
N PRO A 64 -11.76 15.22 -8.53
CA PRO A 64 -12.14 16.47 -7.88
C PRO A 64 -13.64 16.53 -7.62
N HIS A 65 -14.03 17.06 -6.46
CA HIS A 65 -15.41 17.17 -5.97
C HIS A 65 -16.13 15.86 -5.65
N GLY A 66 -15.53 14.69 -5.91
CA GLY A 66 -16.12 13.39 -5.60
C GLY A 66 -15.65 12.78 -4.28
N TYR A 67 -14.47 13.16 -3.79
CA TYR A 67 -13.80 12.55 -2.62
C TYR A 67 -13.77 11.01 -2.68
N LEU A 68 -13.79 10.46 -3.89
CA LEU A 68 -13.87 9.01 -4.12
C LEU A 68 -12.53 8.33 -3.82
N GLY A 69 -11.45 9.08 -3.83
CA GLY A 69 -10.11 8.57 -3.56
C GLY A 69 -9.88 8.11 -2.13
N VAL A 70 -10.72 8.48 -1.16
CA VAL A 70 -10.52 8.07 0.26
C VAL A 70 -10.48 6.56 0.41
N ASN A 71 -11.41 5.84 -0.22
CA ASN A 71 -11.44 4.38 -0.15
C ASN A 71 -10.27 3.74 -0.91
N THR A 72 -9.92 4.31 -2.06
CA THR A 72 -8.76 3.87 -2.85
C THR A 72 -7.46 4.05 -2.07
N ILE A 73 -7.24 5.20 -1.43
CA ILE A 73 -6.07 5.46 -0.60
C ILE A 73 -6.01 4.43 0.54
N ALA A 74 -7.13 4.20 1.24
CA ALA A 74 -7.18 3.23 2.33
C ALA A 74 -6.85 1.80 1.86
N HIS A 75 -7.40 1.37 0.73
CA HIS A 75 -7.11 0.07 0.10
C HIS A 75 -5.63 -0.10 -0.22
N GLU A 76 -5.05 0.88 -0.91
CA GLU A 76 -3.65 0.84 -1.30
C GLU A 76 -2.70 0.93 -0.08
N LEU A 77 -3.04 1.69 0.96
CA LEU A 77 -2.29 1.68 2.21
C LEU A 77 -2.39 0.32 2.92
N GLY A 78 -3.54 -0.35 2.86
CA GLY A 78 -3.71 -1.72 3.31
C GLY A 78 -2.70 -2.68 2.68
N HIS A 79 -2.48 -2.57 1.37
CA HIS A 79 -1.41 -3.30 0.68
C HIS A 79 -0.02 -2.96 1.24
N THR A 80 0.31 -1.68 1.46
CA THR A 80 1.64 -1.32 2.02
C THR A 80 1.88 -1.95 3.40
N LEU A 81 0.81 -2.15 4.18
CA LEU A 81 0.81 -2.80 5.49
C LEU A 81 0.72 -4.34 5.43
N GLY A 82 0.72 -4.93 4.24
CA GLY A 82 0.79 -6.37 4.04
C GLY A 82 -0.57 -7.06 3.87
N ALA A 83 -1.69 -6.34 3.74
CA ALA A 83 -2.96 -6.97 3.39
C ALA A 83 -2.98 -7.32 1.89
N GLU A 84 -3.31 -8.57 1.56
CA GLU A 84 -3.69 -8.96 0.21
C GLU A 84 -5.19 -8.70 -0.02
N HIS A 85 -5.67 -8.95 -1.24
CA HIS A 85 -7.09 -8.94 -1.53
C HIS A 85 -7.83 -10.02 -0.71
N ASP A 86 -9.09 -9.72 -0.38
CA ASP A 86 -9.99 -10.67 0.27
C ASP A 86 -10.48 -11.71 -0.76
N GLU A 87 -9.66 -12.71 -1.07
CA GLU A 87 -9.98 -13.75 -2.07
C GLU A 87 -10.01 -15.17 -1.48
N THR A 88 -9.97 -15.29 -0.14
CA THR A 88 -9.97 -16.59 0.54
C THR A 88 -11.39 -17.08 0.82
N PRO A 89 -11.62 -18.39 1.05
CA PRO A 89 -12.92 -18.87 1.53
C PRO A 89 -13.37 -18.24 2.86
N GLU A 90 -12.42 -17.87 3.73
CA GLU A 90 -12.69 -17.20 5.01
C GLU A 90 -13.05 -15.72 4.85
N CYS A 91 -12.49 -15.06 3.83
CA CYS A 91 -12.75 -13.66 3.50
C CYS A 91 -13.00 -13.55 1.99
N PRO A 92 -14.21 -13.89 1.54
CA PRO A 92 -14.51 -13.96 0.11
C PRO A 92 -14.71 -12.56 -0.48
N TRP A 93 -14.22 -12.39 -1.71
CA TRP A 93 -14.22 -11.11 -2.45
C TRP A 93 -15.59 -10.44 -2.50
N LYS A 94 -16.65 -11.25 -2.61
CA LYS A 94 -18.04 -10.81 -2.71
C LYS A 94 -18.58 -10.13 -1.45
N GLU A 95 -17.93 -10.26 -0.31
CA GLU A 95 -18.34 -9.57 0.92
C GLU A 95 -18.08 -8.06 0.86
N GLY A 96 -17.20 -7.62 -0.05
CA GLY A 96 -16.95 -6.20 -0.31
C GLY A 96 -16.35 -5.45 0.88
N TYR A 97 -15.47 -6.10 1.64
CA TYR A 97 -14.59 -5.42 2.61
C TYR A 97 -13.57 -4.53 1.89
N LEU A 98 -12.83 -3.72 2.65
CA LEU A 98 -11.91 -2.71 2.11
C LEU A 98 -10.94 -3.25 1.05
N MET A 99 -10.50 -4.51 1.16
CA MET A 99 -9.56 -5.14 0.22
C MET A 99 -10.25 -5.79 -1.00
N SER A 100 -11.52 -5.46 -1.26
CA SER A 100 -12.30 -5.85 -2.43
C SER A 100 -12.79 -4.63 -3.21
N TYR A 101 -13.08 -4.81 -4.51
CA TYR A 101 -13.73 -3.79 -5.34
C TYR A 101 -15.26 -3.96 -5.43
N GLU A 102 -15.82 -5.00 -4.80
CA GLU A 102 -17.27 -5.18 -4.69
C GLU A 102 -17.87 -4.18 -3.71
N ASP A 103 -19.08 -3.69 -3.99
CA ASP A 103 -19.79 -2.83 -3.05
C ASP A 103 -20.40 -3.64 -1.92
N GLY A 104 -19.65 -3.80 -0.82
CA GLY A 104 -20.10 -4.43 0.43
C GLY A 104 -20.90 -3.50 1.34
N GLY A 105 -21.39 -2.37 0.82
CA GLY A 105 -22.08 -1.34 1.62
C GLY A 105 -21.13 -0.71 2.64
N LEU A 106 -21.44 -0.83 3.93
CA LEU A 106 -20.57 -0.30 4.99
C LEU A 106 -19.29 -1.12 5.21
N LYS A 107 -19.23 -2.36 4.70
CA LYS A 107 -18.05 -3.23 4.85
C LYS A 107 -16.84 -2.70 4.09
N LYS A 108 -17.04 -1.96 2.99
CA LYS A 108 -15.94 -1.38 2.21
C LYS A 108 -15.08 -0.39 2.99
N PHE A 109 -15.56 0.09 4.12
CA PHE A 109 -14.83 0.98 5.03
C PHE A 109 -14.18 0.23 6.22
N ARG A 110 -14.16 -1.11 6.17
CA ARG A 110 -13.61 -1.97 7.23
C ARG A 110 -12.66 -2.98 6.63
N LEU A 111 -11.63 -3.31 7.38
CA LEU A 111 -10.78 -4.46 7.09
C LEU A 111 -11.56 -5.75 7.37
N SER A 112 -11.33 -6.78 6.56
CA SER A 112 -11.78 -8.12 6.90
C SER A 112 -10.90 -8.69 8.02
N GLN A 113 -11.34 -9.78 8.64
CA GLN A 113 -10.51 -10.51 9.61
C GLN A 113 -9.20 -11.03 8.99
N CYS A 114 -9.18 -11.34 7.69
CA CYS A 114 -7.97 -11.79 7.00
C CYS A 114 -7.01 -10.63 6.77
N SER A 115 -7.50 -9.46 6.33
CA SER A 115 -6.68 -8.27 6.18
C SER A 115 -6.10 -7.82 7.52
N GLU A 116 -6.90 -7.80 8.58
CA GLU A 116 -6.42 -7.47 9.94
C GLU A 116 -5.33 -8.44 10.41
N ARG A 117 -5.52 -9.75 10.19
CA ARG A 117 -4.54 -10.77 10.55
C ARG A 117 -3.22 -10.58 9.80
N SER A 118 -3.28 -10.32 8.49
CA SER A 118 -2.11 -10.11 7.66
C SER A 118 -1.33 -8.86 8.09
N ILE A 119 -2.02 -7.74 8.32
CA ILE A 119 -1.42 -6.50 8.80
C ILE A 119 -0.74 -6.72 10.16
N ARG A 120 -1.44 -7.35 11.12
CA ARG A 120 -0.86 -7.67 12.44
C ARG A 120 0.38 -8.54 12.33
N GLN A 121 0.37 -9.55 11.46
CA GLN A 121 1.51 -10.43 11.25
C GLN A 121 2.69 -9.66 10.65
N TYR A 122 2.45 -8.85 9.63
CA TYR A 122 3.48 -8.07 8.97
C TYR A 122 4.13 -7.06 9.93
N VAL A 123 3.34 -6.29 10.67
CA VAL A 123 3.85 -5.34 11.68
C VAL A 123 4.68 -6.05 12.75
N ARG A 124 4.21 -7.19 13.29
CA ARG A 124 4.97 -7.98 14.27
C ARG A 124 6.31 -8.49 13.72
N LEU A 125 6.34 -8.90 12.46
CA LEU A 125 7.58 -9.33 11.82
C LEU A 125 8.56 -8.17 11.74
N MET A 126 8.12 -6.97 11.34
CA MET A 126 8.97 -5.79 11.33
C MET A 126 9.56 -5.48 12.71
N ASP A 127 8.73 -5.51 13.76
CA ASP A 127 9.17 -5.28 15.14
C ASP A 127 10.19 -6.34 15.60
N ALA A 128 9.94 -7.61 15.27
CA ALA A 128 10.85 -8.71 15.62
C ALA A 128 12.21 -8.57 14.89
N PHE A 129 12.20 -8.28 13.58
CA PHE A 129 13.42 -7.99 12.83
C PHE A 129 14.18 -6.81 13.41
N PHE A 130 13.46 -5.76 13.79
CA PHE A 130 14.03 -4.59 14.42
C PHE A 130 14.73 -4.91 15.76
N ASN A 131 14.04 -5.63 16.65
CA ASN A 131 14.58 -6.03 17.94
C ASN A 131 15.77 -7.00 17.80
N ALA A 132 15.73 -7.92 16.84
CA ALA A 132 16.84 -8.83 16.57
C ALA A 132 18.09 -8.10 16.01
N ALA A 133 17.89 -7.11 15.14
CA ALA A 133 18.98 -6.27 14.62
C ALA A 133 19.65 -5.44 15.73
N LEU A 134 18.88 -4.95 16.71
CA LEU A 134 19.44 -4.26 17.88
C LEU A 134 20.22 -5.20 18.81
N SER A 135 19.76 -6.45 18.98
CA SER A 135 20.38 -7.42 19.90
C SER A 135 21.73 -7.95 19.43
N THR A 136 22.04 -7.89 18.14
CA THR A 136 23.21 -8.59 17.57
C THR A 136 24.49 -7.75 17.52
N ARG A 137 24.48 -6.45 17.87
CA ARG A 137 25.63 -5.52 17.72
C ARG A 137 26.35 -5.61 16.35
N ILE A 138 25.74 -6.20 15.33
CA ILE A 138 26.24 -6.12 13.98
C ILE A 138 25.69 -4.80 13.45
N ILE A 139 26.55 -3.79 13.35
CA ILE A 139 26.29 -2.60 12.55
C ILE A 139 26.36 -3.03 11.09
N LEU A 140 25.43 -3.88 10.65
CA LEU A 140 25.10 -3.92 9.24
C LEU A 140 24.55 -2.54 8.91
N PRO A 141 24.84 -1.98 7.73
CA PRO A 141 24.07 -0.87 7.21
C PRO A 141 22.69 -1.42 6.86
N VAL A 142 21.87 -1.75 7.86
CA VAL A 142 20.41 -1.81 7.70
C VAL A 142 19.97 -0.35 7.60
N ALA A 143 20.36 0.28 6.49
CA ALA A 143 19.94 1.62 6.16
C ALA A 143 18.40 1.59 6.06
N ASN A 144 17.74 2.28 6.99
CA ASN A 144 16.35 2.72 6.86
C ASN A 144 15.26 1.63 6.83
N THR A 145 15.25 0.67 7.76
CA THR A 145 14.04 -0.13 8.05
C THR A 145 13.36 0.25 9.37
N LYS A 146 13.85 1.26 10.10
CA LYS A 146 13.03 1.88 11.13
C LYS A 146 11.91 2.63 10.41
N CYS A 147 10.66 2.31 10.73
CA CYS A 147 9.61 3.31 10.56
C CYS A 147 10.11 4.58 11.22
N TRP A 148 10.05 5.69 10.50
CA TRP A 148 10.47 6.98 11.01
C TRP A 148 9.66 7.22 12.28
N MET A 149 10.38 7.22 13.41
CA MET A 149 9.82 7.07 14.75
C MET A 149 8.64 8.03 14.95
N ALA A 150 7.49 7.47 15.32
CA ALA A 150 6.47 8.19 16.07
C ALA A 150 6.97 8.46 17.50
#